data_AF-A0A0G0T0N1-F1
#
_entry.id   AF-A0A0G0T0N1-F1
#
_cell.length_a   1.000
_cell.length_b   1.000
_cell.length_c   1.000
_cell.angle_alpha   90.00
_cell.angle_beta   90.00
_cell.angle_gamma   90.00
#
_symmetry.space_group_name_H-M   'P 1'
#
loop_
_entity.id
_entity.type
_entity.pdbx_description
1 polymer ?
#
loop_
_entity_poly.entity_id
_entity_poly.type
_entity_poly.pdbx_seq_one_letter_code
_entity_poly.pdbx_strand_id
1 'polypeptide(L)'
;MDRKKLIKHLVFLMFFIFIADIIAQKLHWYFSIWWFDMVMHFLGGFWVGLFFIWFFSIKDLPIFQLSLEKADFKLIMKTILFVLSFGILWEFFEIFTHNYIAHDPFNILDTTSDIFFDLAGGVSAILYYLKNIIPVGENKVQ
;
A
#
# COMPACT_ATOMS: atom_id res chain seq x y z
N MET A 1 0.72 5.43 -17.39
CA MET A 1 2.03 4.96 -16.88
C MET A 1 2.33 3.59 -17.47
N ASP A 2 3.53 3.35 -17.98
CA ASP A 2 3.93 2.02 -18.46
C ASP A 2 4.05 1.03 -17.29
N ARG A 3 3.50 -0.18 -17.44
CA ARG A 3 3.61 -1.30 -16.49
C ARG A 3 5.06 -1.62 -16.13
N LYS A 4 5.99 -1.48 -17.09
CA LYS A 4 7.43 -1.66 -16.85
C LYS A 4 8.02 -0.60 -15.91
N LYS A 5 7.42 0.59 -15.87
CA LYS A 5 7.80 1.64 -14.91
C LYS A 5 7.21 1.35 -13.53
N LEU A 6 5.96 0.91 -13.49
CA LEU A 6 5.27 0.56 -12.24
C LEU A 6 5.97 -0.59 -11.49
N ILE A 7 6.40 -1.65 -12.19
CA ILE A 7 7.14 -2.75 -11.55
C ILE A 7 8.47 -2.29 -10.95
N LYS A 8 9.19 -1.35 -11.59
CA LYS A 8 10.44 -0.80 -11.04
C LYS A 8 10.18 -0.07 -9.72
N HIS A 9 9.11 0.73 -9.65
CA HIS A 9 8.73 1.40 -8.40
C HIS A 9 8.33 0.39 -7.32
N LEU A 10 7.59 -0.66 -7.67
CA LEU A 10 7.21 -1.73 -6.73
C LEU A 10 8.41 -2.45 -6.14
N VAL A 11 9.37 -2.84 -6.99
CA VAL A 11 10.59 -3.54 -6.55
C VAL A 11 11.45 -2.60 -5.70
N PHE A 12 11.64 -1.35 -6.13
CA PHE A 12 12.37 -0.37 -5.33
C PHE A 12 11.73 -0.16 -3.96
N LEU A 13 10.41 0.05 -3.91
CA LEU A 13 9.68 0.30 -2.67
C LEU A 13 9.72 -0.92 -1.74
N MET A 14 9.62 -2.14 -2.28
CA MET A 14 9.77 -3.37 -1.50
C MET A 14 11.14 -3.45 -0.81
N PHE A 15 12.22 -3.22 -1.54
CA PHE A 15 13.57 -3.21 -0.94
C PHE A 15 13.76 -2.06 0.04
N PHE A 16 13.18 -0.89 -0.25
CA PHE A 16 13.23 0.25 0.67
C PHE A 16 12.54 -0.07 2.00
N ILE A 17 11.32 -0.59 1.97
CA ILE A 17 10.57 -1.01 3.17
C ILE A 17 11.33 -2.08 3.93
N PHE A 18 11.85 -3.10 3.24
CA PHE A 18 12.61 -4.18 3.86
C PHE A 18 13.89 -3.69 4.57
N ILE A 19 14.64 -2.79 3.93
CA ILE A 19 15.85 -2.20 4.54
C ILE A 19 15.47 -1.31 5.74
N ALA A 20 14.41 -0.52 5.61
CA ALA A 20 13.92 0.34 6.69
C ALA A 20 13.50 -0.49 7.91
N ASP A 21 12.78 -1.59 7.71
CA ASP A 21 12.40 -2.54 8.76
C ASP A 21 13.61 -3.16 9.48
N ILE A 22 14.61 -3.66 8.74
CA ILE A 22 15.84 -4.20 9.34
C ILE A 22 16.55 -3.16 10.21
N ILE A 23 16.65 -1.92 9.71
CA ILE A 23 17.29 -0.82 10.47
C ILE A 23 16.45 -0.49 11.71
N ALA A 24 15.13 -0.40 11.56
CA ALA A 24 14.21 -0.10 12.64
C ALA A 24 14.25 -1.14 13.76
N GLN A 25 14.30 -2.42 13.43
CA GLN A 25 14.47 -3.50 14.41
C GLN A 25 15.83 -3.40 15.12
N LYS A 26 16.92 -3.19 14.38
CA LYS A 26 18.28 -3.07 14.98
C LYS A 26 18.45 -1.87 15.89
N LEU A 27 17.75 -0.77 15.60
CA LEU A 27 17.82 0.48 16.35
C LEU A 27 16.64 0.67 17.31
N HIS A 28 15.77 -0.34 17.44
CA HIS A 28 14.56 -0.31 18.27
C HIS A 28 13.65 0.89 17.98
N TRP A 29 13.49 1.26 16.72
CA TRP A 29 12.66 2.40 16.31
C TRP A 29 11.18 2.18 16.59
N TYR A 30 10.68 0.95 16.43
CA TYR A 30 9.30 0.61 16.78
C TYR A 30 8.97 0.92 18.25
N PHE A 31 9.95 0.81 19.15
CA PHE A 31 9.78 1.17 20.56
C PHE A 31 10.13 2.65 20.84
N SER A 32 11.16 3.17 20.19
CA SER A 32 11.73 4.49 20.50
C SER A 32 11.04 5.65 19.78
N ILE A 33 10.37 5.38 18.66
CA ILE A 33 9.72 6.35 17.79
C ILE A 33 8.27 5.91 17.61
N TRP A 34 7.39 6.45 18.46
CA TRP A 34 5.97 6.06 18.55
C TRP A 34 5.17 6.17 17.25
N TRP A 35 5.65 6.94 16.26
CA TRP A 35 4.96 7.12 14.97
C TRP A 35 5.57 6.33 13.82
N PHE A 36 6.69 5.64 14.05
CA PHE A 36 7.40 4.95 12.98
C PHE A 36 6.55 3.85 12.36
N ASP A 37 5.76 3.16 13.17
CA ASP A 37 4.92 2.06 12.72
C ASP A 37 3.85 2.51 11.72
N MET A 38 3.16 3.61 12.04
CA MET A 38 2.22 4.27 11.12
C MET A 38 2.85 4.61 9.75
N VAL A 39 4.15 4.95 9.71
CA VAL A 39 4.86 5.20 8.44
C VAL A 39 5.11 3.90 7.68
N MET A 40 5.44 2.82 8.37
CA MET A 40 5.60 1.50 7.77
C MET A 40 4.28 0.98 7.21
N HIS A 41 3.16 1.14 7.93
CA HIS A 41 1.81 0.86 7.45
C HIS A 41 1.44 1.70 6.23
N PHE A 42 1.69 3.01 6.26
CA PHE A 42 1.46 3.85 5.09
C PHE A 42 2.23 3.35 3.85
N LEU A 43 3.51 3.01 4.01
CA LEU A 43 4.33 2.50 2.92
C LEU A 43 3.88 1.10 2.47
N GLY A 44 3.47 0.25 3.39
CA GLY A 44 2.89 -1.07 3.16
C GLY A 44 1.60 -0.99 2.35
N GLY A 45 0.61 -0.21 2.82
CA GLY A 45 -0.63 0.05 2.11
C GLY A 45 -0.42 0.67 0.73
N PHE A 46 0.54 1.59 0.59
CA PHE A 46 0.94 2.15 -0.71
C PHE A 46 1.50 1.08 -1.64
N TRP A 47 2.38 0.21 -1.13
CA TRP A 47 2.94 -0.89 -1.90
C TRP A 47 1.87 -1.91 -2.34
N VAL A 48 1.00 -2.34 -1.42
CA VAL A 48 -0.10 -3.27 -1.68
C VAL A 48 -1.06 -2.69 -2.72
N GLY A 49 -1.41 -1.41 -2.59
CA GLY A 49 -2.26 -0.70 -3.56
C GLY A 49 -1.63 -0.65 -4.96
N LEU A 50 -0.35 -0.31 -5.07
CA LEU A 50 0.37 -0.32 -6.35
C LEU A 50 0.49 -1.73 -6.93
N PHE A 51 0.69 -2.74 -6.08
CA PHE A 51 0.79 -4.14 -6.49
C PHE A 51 -0.53 -4.61 -7.08
N PHE A 52 -1.65 -4.31 -6.41
CA PHE A 52 -2.98 -4.61 -6.91
C PHE A 52 -3.21 -3.99 -8.30
N ILE A 53 -2.96 -2.69 -8.43
CA ILE A 53 -3.09 -1.97 -9.70
C ILE A 53 -2.20 -2.59 -10.79
N TRP A 54 -0.95 -2.93 -10.46
CA TRP A 54 -0.02 -3.56 -11.39
C TRP A 54 -0.48 -4.96 -11.83
N PHE A 55 -0.93 -5.79 -10.89
CA PHE A 55 -1.35 -7.16 -11.15
C PHE A 55 -2.60 -7.19 -12.03
N PHE A 56 -3.60 -6.37 -11.69
CA PHE A 56 -4.84 -6.29 -12.47
C PHE A 56 -4.74 -5.40 -13.71
N SER A 57 -3.55 -4.84 -14.00
CA SER A 57 -3.27 -4.18 -15.28
C SER A 57 -2.91 -5.12 -16.43
N ILE A 58 -2.84 -6.43 -16.15
CA ILE A 58 -2.56 -7.46 -17.16
C ILE A 58 -3.79 -7.64 -18.05
N LYS A 59 -3.67 -7.25 -19.33
CA LYS A 59 -4.76 -7.29 -20.31
C LYS A 59 -5.29 -8.71 -20.60
N ASP A 60 -4.50 -9.74 -20.31
CA ASP A 60 -4.79 -11.13 -20.65
C ASP A 60 -5.43 -11.95 -19.51
N LEU A 61 -5.81 -11.31 -18.40
CA LEU A 61 -6.51 -11.96 -17.29
C LEU A 61 -8.05 -11.83 -17.46
N PRO A 62 -8.76 -12.88 -17.94
CA PRO A 62 -10.17 -12.81 -18.31
C PRO A 62 -11.13 -12.59 -17.14
N ILE A 63 -10.67 -12.79 -15.91
CA ILE A 63 -11.51 -12.72 -14.69
C ILE A 63 -11.73 -11.25 -14.27
N PHE A 64 -10.87 -10.32 -14.70
CA PHE A 64 -10.93 -8.91 -14.33
C PHE A 64 -10.54 -8.04 -15.53
N GLN A 65 -11.37 -8.00 -16.58
CA GLN A 65 -11.31 -6.92 -17.58
C GLN A 65 -11.71 -5.58 -16.93
N LEU A 66 -10.82 -5.02 -16.11
CA LEU A 66 -10.85 -3.61 -15.77
C LEU A 66 -10.27 -2.88 -16.98
N SER A 67 -11.12 -2.15 -17.70
CA SER A 67 -10.67 -1.22 -18.73
C SER A 67 -9.90 -0.08 -18.04
N LEU A 68 -8.58 -0.25 -17.88
CA LEU A 68 -7.70 0.77 -17.32
C LEU A 68 -7.60 2.05 -18.14
N GLU A 69 -8.24 2.10 -19.32
CA GLU A 69 -8.38 3.32 -20.12
C GLU A 69 -9.17 4.41 -19.38
N LYS A 70 -10.01 4.03 -18.43
CA LYS A 70 -10.61 4.94 -17.46
C LYS A 70 -10.40 4.34 -16.07
N ALA A 71 -9.88 5.14 -15.15
CA ALA A 71 -9.88 4.76 -13.75
C ALA A 71 -11.33 4.80 -13.25
N ASP A 72 -12.06 3.73 -13.53
CA ASP A 72 -13.44 3.60 -13.12
C ASP A 72 -13.51 3.45 -11.61
N PHE A 73 -14.60 3.95 -11.02
CA PHE A 73 -14.93 3.79 -9.60
C PHE A 73 -14.73 2.35 -9.09
N LYS A 74 -14.93 1.35 -9.96
CA LYS A 74 -14.67 -0.06 -9.68
C LYS A 74 -13.20 -0.37 -9.33
N LEU A 75 -12.23 0.24 -10.02
CA LEU A 75 -10.80 0.06 -9.72
C LEU A 75 -10.47 0.62 -8.34
N ILE A 76 -10.97 1.82 -8.05
CA ILE A 76 -10.76 2.52 -6.77
C ILE A 76 -11.30 1.66 -5.63
N MET A 77 -12.57 1.25 -5.72
CA MET A 77 -13.20 0.41 -4.70
C MET A 77 -12.49 -0.92 -4.50
N LYS A 78 -12.12 -1.61 -5.59
CA LYS A 78 -11.40 -2.89 -5.49
C LYS A 78 -10.03 -2.73 -4.84
N THR A 79 -9.31 -1.65 -5.15
CA THR A 79 -7.99 -1.37 -4.56
C THR A 79 -8.13 -1.10 -3.06
N ILE A 80 -9.10 -0.26 -2.66
CA ILE A 80 -9.36 0.04 -1.24
C ILE A 80 -9.72 -1.24 -0.47
N LEU A 81 -10.64 -2.06 -1.01
CA LEU A 81 -11.04 -3.32 -0.35
C LEU A 81 -9.88 -4.31 -0.24
N PHE A 82 -9.01 -4.37 -1.25
CA PHE A 82 -7.85 -5.23 -1.25
C PHE A 82 -6.82 -4.79 -0.20
N VAL A 83 -6.50 -3.49 -0.15
CA VAL A 83 -5.62 -2.92 0.87
C VAL A 83 -6.19 -3.12 2.27
N LEU A 84 -7.49 -2.88 2.47
CA LEU A 84 -8.16 -3.11 3.76
C LEU A 84 -8.06 -4.57 4.20
N SER A 85 -8.26 -5.51 3.28
CA SER A 85 -8.19 -6.95 3.57
C SER A 85 -6.78 -7.35 3.98
N PHE A 86 -5.75 -6.82 3.30
CA PHE A 86 -4.35 -7.06 3.66
C PHE A 86 -3.96 -6.41 4.99
N GLY A 87 -4.40 -5.17 5.25
CA GLY A 87 -4.16 -4.50 6.54
C GLY A 87 -4.79 -5.28 7.69
N ILE A 88 -6.06 -5.67 7.58
CA ILE A 88 -6.72 -6.50 8.60
C ILE A 88 -5.98 -7.83 8.83
N LEU A 89 -5.52 -8.49 7.76
CA LEU A 89 -4.74 -9.74 7.90
C LEU A 89 -3.40 -9.50 8.60
N TRP A 90 -2.76 -8.36 8.35
CA TRP A 90 -1.52 -7.98 9.02
C TRP A 90 -1.74 -7.72 10.50
N GLU A 91 -2.78 -6.98 10.87
CA GLU A 91 -3.16 -6.77 12.28
C GLU A 91 -3.42 -8.08 13.02
N PHE A 92 -4.12 -9.03 12.38
CA PHE A 92 -4.29 -10.36 12.98
C PHE A 92 -2.96 -11.09 13.19
N PHE A 93 -2.02 -10.95 12.25
CA PHE A 93 -0.67 -11.49 12.39
C PHE A 93 0.07 -10.81 13.55
N GLU A 94 0.01 -9.50 13.66
CA GLU A 94 0.66 -8.75 14.74
C GLU A 94 0.09 -9.09 16.10
N ILE A 95 -1.23 -9.09 16.26
CA ILE A 95 -1.92 -9.52 17.49
C ILE A 95 -1.49 -10.92 17.89
N PHE A 96 -1.34 -11.83 16.92
CA PHE A 96 -0.85 -13.18 17.19
C PHE A 96 0.62 -13.14 17.66
N THR A 97 1.50 -12.42 16.99
CA THR A 97 2.91 -12.32 17.39
C THR A 97 3.11 -11.61 18.72
N HIS A 98 2.41 -10.51 18.98
CA HIS A 98 2.50 -9.77 20.23
C HIS A 98 2.01 -10.60 21.42
N ASN A 99 0.86 -11.28 21.30
CA ASN A 99 0.32 -12.06 22.42
C ASN A 99 1.12 -13.34 22.71
N TYR A 100 1.58 -14.05 21.68
CA TYR A 100 2.20 -15.37 21.83
C TYR A 100 3.73 -15.35 21.87
N ILE A 101 4.39 -14.31 21.35
CA ILE A 101 5.86 -14.21 21.25
C ILE A 101 6.39 -13.09 22.15
N ALA A 102 5.85 -11.87 22.03
CA ALA A 102 6.37 -10.70 22.73
C ALA A 102 5.75 -10.47 24.13
N HIS A 103 4.58 -11.07 24.39
CA HIS A 103 3.75 -10.84 25.58
C HIS A 103 3.34 -9.37 25.80
N ASP A 104 3.16 -8.61 24.73
CA ASP A 104 2.67 -7.24 24.79
C ASP A 104 1.13 -7.20 24.73
N PRO A 105 0.48 -6.30 25.50
CA PRO A 105 -0.97 -6.22 25.53
C PRO A 105 -1.51 -5.60 24.24
N PHE A 106 -2.63 -6.14 23.75
CA PHE A 106 -3.34 -5.60 22.60
C PHE A 106 -3.73 -4.13 22.80
N ASN A 107 -3.42 -3.30 21.79
CA ASN A 107 -3.75 -1.88 21.77
C ASN A 107 -4.68 -1.56 20.60
N ILE A 108 -5.93 -1.23 20.90
CA ILE A 108 -6.95 -0.89 19.89
C ILE A 108 -6.56 0.37 19.10
N LEU A 109 -5.92 1.35 19.75
CA LEU A 109 -5.56 2.61 19.10
C LEU A 109 -4.47 2.41 18.05
N ASP A 110 -3.53 1.50 18.32
CA ASP A 110 -2.45 1.08 17.43
C ASP A 110 -3.05 0.50 16.15
N THR A 111 -3.74 -0.64 16.28
CA THR A 111 -4.45 -1.30 15.18
C THR A 111 -5.38 -0.39 14.38
N THR A 112 -6.09 0.52 15.06
CA THR A 112 -6.99 1.45 14.35
C THR A 112 -6.18 2.47 13.53
N SER A 113 -5.07 2.95 14.07
CA SER A 113 -4.17 3.86 13.37
C SER A 113 -3.49 3.16 12.19
N ASP A 114 -3.07 1.92 12.37
CA ASP A 114 -2.37 1.13 11.35
C ASP A 114 -3.26 0.85 10.14
N ILE A 115 -4.49 0.38 10.37
CA ILE A 115 -5.50 0.23 9.32
C ILE A 115 -5.78 1.57 8.61
N PHE A 116 -5.82 2.68 9.35
CA PHE A 116 -6.01 4.01 8.75
C PHE A 116 -4.84 4.39 7.82
N PHE A 117 -3.60 4.16 8.26
CA PHE A 117 -2.41 4.48 7.47
C PHE A 117 -2.24 3.54 6.28
N ASP A 118 -2.59 2.25 6.40
CA ASP A 118 -2.67 1.32 5.28
C ASP A 118 -3.62 1.86 4.20
N LEU A 119 -4.84 2.25 4.59
CA LEU A 119 -5.83 2.83 3.68
C LEU A 119 -5.34 4.13 3.05
N ALA A 120 -4.70 5.02 3.83
CA ALA A 120 -4.13 6.26 3.32
C ALA A 120 -3.01 6.01 2.29
N GLY A 121 -2.18 4.99 2.52
CA GLY A 121 -1.21 4.48 1.57
C GLY A 121 -1.88 3.98 0.29
N GLY A 122 -2.91 3.14 0.42
CA GLY A 122 -3.69 2.62 -0.70
C GLY A 122 -4.34 3.71 -1.55
N VAL A 123 -4.94 4.73 -0.92
CA VAL A 123 -5.48 5.92 -1.63
C VAL A 123 -4.37 6.67 -2.36
N SER A 124 -3.20 6.83 -1.73
CA SER A 124 -2.05 7.47 -2.35
C SER A 124 -1.55 6.69 -3.58
N ALA A 125 -1.63 5.35 -3.57
CA ALA A 125 -1.29 4.51 -4.73
C ALA A 125 -2.24 4.76 -5.90
N ILE A 126 -3.54 4.92 -5.62
CA ILE A 126 -4.56 5.26 -6.62
C ILE A 126 -4.27 6.65 -7.21
N LEU A 127 -4.04 7.67 -6.37
CA LEU A 127 -3.72 9.03 -6.83
C LEU A 127 -2.43 9.07 -7.66
N TYR A 128 -1.41 8.32 -7.23
CA TYR A 128 -0.17 8.17 -7.99
C TYR A 128 -0.41 7.55 -9.36
N TYR A 129 -1.22 6.49 -9.43
CA TYR A 129 -1.58 5.85 -10.68
C TYR A 129 -2.33 6.81 -11.62
N LEU A 130 -3.37 7.49 -11.11
CA LEU A 130 -4.18 8.47 -11.83
C LEU A 130 -3.35 9.60 -12.45
N LYS A 131 -2.49 10.25 -11.64
CA LYS A 131 -1.61 11.33 -12.09
C LYS A 131 -0.69 10.91 -13.24
N ASN A 132 -0.26 9.66 -13.25
CA ASN A 132 0.68 9.16 -14.27
C ASN A 132 -0.01 8.52 -15.49
N ILE A 133 -1.34 8.47 -15.54
CA ILE A 133 -2.13 7.98 -16.70
C ILE A 133 -2.77 9.12 -17.45
N ILE A 134 -3.34 10.10 -16.74
CA ILE A 134 -3.89 11.29 -17.36
C ILE A 134 -2.68 12.02 -17.97
N PRO A 135 -2.53 12.07 -19.30
CA PRO A 135 -1.58 13.01 -19.86
C PRO A 135 -2.12 14.36 -19.42
N VAL A 136 -1.31 15.12 -18.67
CA VAL A 136 -1.58 16.54 -18.44
C VAL A 136 -1.87 17.09 -19.82
N GLY A 137 -3.15 17.41 -20.07
CA GLY A 137 -3.60 17.84 -21.38
C GLY A 137 -2.64 18.90 -21.83
N GLU A 138 -2.08 18.73 -23.03
CA GLU A 138 -1.36 19.78 -23.70
C GLU A 138 -2.27 21.02 -23.62
N ASN A 139 -1.94 21.98 -22.76
CA ASN A 139 -2.44 23.33 -22.84
C ASN A 139 -1.82 23.93 -24.11
N LYS A 140 -2.26 23.45 -25.27
CA LYS A 140 -2.14 24.16 -26.54
C LYS A 140 -3.24 25.20 -26.53
N VAL A 141 -2.94 26.33 -25.89
CA VAL A 141 -3.64 27.58 -26.15
C VAL A 141 -3.49 27.81 -27.66
N GLN A 142 -4.63 27.82 -28.34
CA GLN A 142 -4.77 28.17 -29.76
C GLN A 142 -4.29 29.59 -30.02
#